data_AF-A0A7X5L8Y7-F1
#
_entry.id   AF-A0A7X5L8Y7-F1
#
_cell.length_a   1.000
_cell.length_b   1.000
_cell.length_c   1.000
_cell.angle_alpha   90.00
_cell.angle_beta   90.00
_cell.angle_gamma   90.00
#
_symmetry.space_group_name_H-M   'P 1'
#
loop_
_entity.id
_entity.type
_entity.pdbx_description
1 polymer ?
#
loop_
_entity_poly.entity_id
_entity_poly.type
_entity_poly.pdbx_seq_one_letter_code
_entity_poly.pdbx_strand_id
1 'polypeptide(L)'
;MFDYAYNNNYTIDEEKKQDTNEKNLFLENLHLLKETEEGYRLLCGVGSLQKNLRQFAIVYLQTPQGELYPQESVQMSRLNNRKGTLGFLKELPRFSELDEKEIEEIKEKIIEILKKTKEPVLMGADESPEGVYDEVVNRIHICSERIENNPKAFVFIKDNVGYIRTTFFGEFSKKLQVGYTRKEILGLLKMLGKLITDKGRAYDKRLHFGEVNGKYYAVRLPEGTVADINQDIEIVLPPLDIEIPENTGTNEKDNNSKTTFFGYYGGKNRMHDMLNALMPQSKIYIEPFIGSGATLLNRSRSEIEIVNDYDPAIANLYKVMSDKDMGKELLEKMLRLPYDEKLFNMAREHQRENFKSINDIDKALLTFVLVSQSFNNTRKQFSRGTYNTESYQRKIRSNLPRIYERLQGVQVDNKDAQSIIDEAADNPDVQMYLDPPYLHTLRGEGADKVYFKEMEGIEHIWMLETIKNAKCRILLSGYHADKDDLYDDYLLPYGWKSRELIKIVKSSQRKEERDIASEWVWFNYDIPDERGME
;
A
#
# COMPACT_ATOMS: atom_id res chain seq x y z
N MET A 1 -7.80 -13.65 -5.54
CA MET A 1 -6.45 -14.19 -5.80
C MET A 1 -5.79 -14.25 -4.44
N PHE A 2 -5.25 -15.42 -4.12
CA PHE A 2 -4.90 -15.90 -2.78
C PHE A 2 -3.99 -14.95 -2.00
N ASP A 3 -4.20 -14.97 -0.68
CA ASP A 3 -3.35 -14.40 0.35
C ASP A 3 -1.92 -14.95 0.16
N TYR A 4 -0.99 -14.11 -0.29
CA TYR A 4 0.41 -14.47 -0.61
C TYR A 4 1.28 -14.68 0.65
N ALA A 5 0.69 -15.20 1.72
CA ALA A 5 1.34 -15.39 3.02
C ALA A 5 1.72 -16.85 3.35
N TYR A 6 1.74 -17.76 2.37
CA TYR A 6 2.18 -19.15 2.56
C TYR A 6 3.46 -19.47 1.76
N ASN A 7 4.58 -18.86 2.14
CA ASN A 7 5.92 -19.39 1.85
C ASN A 7 6.27 -20.44 2.91
N ASN A 8 5.69 -21.63 2.83
CA ASN A 8 6.24 -22.79 3.53
C ASN A 8 6.78 -23.77 2.49
N ASN A 9 8.10 -23.93 2.46
CA ASN A 9 8.75 -25.05 1.78
C ASN A 9 8.14 -26.36 2.31
N TYR A 10 7.65 -27.23 1.42
CA TYR A 10 7.07 -28.52 1.79
C TYR A 10 8.17 -29.58 1.84
N THR A 11 8.75 -29.80 3.02
CA THR A 11 9.42 -31.07 3.35
C THR A 11 8.38 -32.05 3.86
N ILE A 12 8.39 -33.29 3.34
CA ILE A 12 7.64 -34.40 3.93
C ILE A 12 8.39 -34.79 5.20
N ASP A 13 8.07 -34.13 6.32
CA ASP A 13 8.49 -34.57 7.65
C ASP A 13 7.52 -35.66 8.13
N GLU A 14 7.99 -36.90 8.19
CA GLU A 14 7.19 -38.06 8.64
C GLU A 14 6.75 -37.96 10.12
N GLU A 15 7.24 -36.98 10.90
CA GLU A 15 7.09 -36.98 12.36
C GLU A 15 6.13 -35.94 12.98
N LYS A 16 5.36 -35.16 12.21
CA LYS A 16 4.38 -34.21 12.80
C LYS A 16 2.92 -34.55 12.47
N LYS A 17 2.37 -35.52 13.21
CA LYS A 17 0.93 -35.80 13.26
C LYS A 17 0.25 -34.87 14.27
N GLN A 18 -0.38 -33.79 13.81
CA GLN A 18 -1.63 -33.29 14.43
C GLN A 18 -2.41 -32.18 13.69
N ASP A 19 -2.09 -31.84 12.44
CA ASP A 19 -2.94 -30.96 11.59
C ASP A 19 -3.05 -31.49 10.14
N THR A 20 -2.95 -32.82 10.00
CA THR A 20 -2.43 -33.48 8.80
C THR A 20 -3.44 -34.26 7.97
N ASN A 21 -4.73 -34.38 8.34
CA ASN A 21 -5.62 -35.29 7.60
C ASN A 21 -6.01 -34.80 6.19
N GLU A 22 -6.45 -33.55 6.01
CA GLU A 22 -6.80 -33.05 4.65
C GLU A 22 -5.57 -32.70 3.81
N LYS A 23 -4.51 -32.19 4.45
CA LYS A 23 -3.23 -31.86 3.79
C LYS A 23 -2.47 -33.10 3.31
N ASN A 24 -2.43 -34.18 4.10
CA ASN A 24 -1.83 -35.45 3.66
C ASN A 24 -2.68 -36.09 2.56
N LEU A 25 -4.01 -36.05 2.67
CA LEU A 25 -4.90 -36.56 1.63
C LEU A 25 -4.72 -35.84 0.28
N PHE A 26 -4.44 -34.53 0.29
CA PHE A 26 -4.16 -33.79 -0.94
C PHE A 26 -2.82 -34.17 -1.58
N LEU A 27 -1.76 -34.29 -0.77
CA LEU A 27 -0.43 -34.68 -1.25
C LEU A 27 -0.39 -36.15 -1.74
N GLU A 28 -1.21 -37.02 -1.15
CA GLU A 28 -1.41 -38.41 -1.59
C GLU A 28 -2.18 -38.53 -2.93
N ASN A 29 -2.91 -37.48 -3.33
CA ASN A 29 -3.74 -37.45 -4.55
C ASN A 29 -3.11 -36.64 -5.70
N LEU A 30 -1.79 -36.49 -5.72
CA LEU A 30 -1.08 -35.84 -6.82
C LEU A 30 -0.94 -36.80 -8.02
N HIS A 31 -1.30 -36.31 -9.21
CA HIS A 31 -1.21 -37.05 -10.46
C HIS A 31 0.05 -36.68 -11.23
N LEU A 32 0.83 -37.67 -11.68
CA LEU A 32 2.00 -37.43 -12.52
C LEU A 32 1.61 -36.93 -13.91
N LEU A 33 2.11 -35.75 -14.28
CA LEU A 33 1.97 -35.18 -15.62
C LEU A 33 3.14 -35.59 -16.51
N LYS A 34 4.38 -35.45 -16.02
CA LYS A 34 5.63 -35.76 -16.72
C LYS A 34 6.78 -35.97 -15.73
N GLU A 35 7.74 -36.82 -16.09
CA GLU A 35 8.99 -37.05 -15.35
C GLU A 35 10.17 -36.91 -16.31
N THR A 36 11.26 -36.31 -15.85
CA THR A 36 12.53 -36.19 -16.60
C THR A 36 13.46 -37.36 -16.26
N GLU A 37 14.46 -37.62 -17.10
CA GLU A 37 15.46 -38.67 -16.84
C GLU A 37 16.24 -38.43 -15.53
N GLU A 38 16.41 -37.16 -15.16
CA GLU A 38 17.10 -36.75 -13.93
C GLU A 38 16.22 -36.80 -12.67
N GLY A 39 14.97 -37.26 -12.78
CA GLY A 39 14.08 -37.49 -11.65
C GLY A 39 13.23 -36.30 -11.21
N TYR A 40 13.17 -35.22 -12.00
CA TYR A 40 12.22 -34.13 -11.75
C TYR A 40 10.82 -34.51 -12.23
N ARG A 41 9.78 -34.22 -11.44
CA ARG A 41 8.40 -34.58 -11.77
C ARG A 41 7.50 -33.36 -11.79
N LEU A 42 6.69 -33.24 -12.84
CA LEU A 42 5.51 -32.37 -12.84
C LEU A 42 4.33 -33.16 -12.31
N LEU A 43 3.74 -32.67 -11.23
CA LEU A 43 2.58 -33.27 -10.60
C LEU A 43 1.37 -32.33 -10.67
N CYS A 44 0.16 -32.88 -10.60
CA CYS A 44 -1.09 -32.14 -10.64
C CYS A 44 -1.98 -32.56 -9.48
N GLY A 45 -2.33 -31.62 -8.62
CA GLY A 45 -3.39 -31.80 -7.63
C GLY A 45 -4.68 -31.10 -8.07
N VAL A 46 -5.84 -31.65 -7.72
CA VAL A 46 -7.13 -31.02 -8.02
C VAL A 46 -7.77 -30.46 -6.75
N GLY A 47 -7.92 -29.14 -6.73
CA GLY A 47 -8.65 -28.41 -5.69
C GLY A 47 -10.02 -27.95 -6.17
N SER A 48 -10.95 -27.69 -5.25
CA SER A 48 -12.22 -27.02 -5.53
C SER A 48 -12.59 -26.02 -4.45
N LEU A 49 -13.30 -24.97 -4.85
CA LEU A 49 -14.01 -24.07 -3.94
C LEU A 49 -15.38 -24.68 -3.57
N GLN A 50 -15.85 -24.42 -2.33
CA GLN A 50 -16.91 -25.20 -1.66
C GLN A 50 -18.28 -25.24 -2.35
N LYS A 51 -18.73 -24.24 -3.12
CA LYS A 51 -20.17 -24.16 -3.50
C LYS A 51 -20.50 -24.51 -4.94
N ASN A 52 -19.51 -24.51 -5.84
CA ASN A 52 -19.75 -24.71 -7.27
C ASN A 52 -18.99 -25.89 -7.89
N LEU A 53 -18.28 -26.72 -7.11
CA LEU A 53 -17.40 -27.79 -7.60
C LEU A 53 -16.45 -27.28 -8.71
N ARG A 54 -16.04 -26.00 -8.61
CA ARG A 54 -15.16 -25.38 -9.61
C ARG A 54 -13.76 -25.88 -9.38
N GLN A 55 -13.47 -26.99 -10.04
CA GLN A 55 -12.19 -27.61 -10.01
C GLN A 55 -11.15 -26.75 -10.71
N PHE A 56 -10.00 -26.63 -10.07
CA PHE A 56 -8.80 -26.10 -10.65
C PHE A 56 -7.67 -27.09 -10.40
N ALA A 57 -6.74 -27.15 -11.35
CA ALA A 57 -5.55 -27.94 -11.20
C ALA A 57 -4.44 -27.05 -10.64
N ILE A 58 -3.72 -27.55 -9.65
CA ILE A 58 -2.49 -26.93 -9.17
C ILE A 58 -1.35 -27.77 -9.70
N VAL A 59 -0.46 -27.15 -10.46
CA VAL A 59 0.75 -27.80 -10.99
C VAL A 59 1.88 -27.64 -9.97
N TYR A 60 2.55 -28.75 -9.67
CA TYR A 60 3.69 -28.82 -8.77
C TYR A 60 4.93 -29.30 -9.51
N LEU A 61 6.09 -28.82 -9.08
CA LEU A 61 7.40 -29.37 -9.43
C LEU A 61 7.92 -30.17 -8.22
N GLN A 62 8.26 -31.43 -8.43
CA GLN A 62 8.94 -32.26 -7.45
C GLN A 62 10.41 -32.44 -7.84
N THR A 63 11.34 -32.19 -6.92
CA THR A 63 12.77 -32.44 -7.12
C THR A 63 13.10 -33.94 -6.97
N PRO A 64 14.25 -34.41 -7.48
CA PRO A 64 14.69 -35.80 -7.28
C PRO A 64 14.84 -36.20 -5.80
N GLN A 65 15.04 -35.20 -4.93
CA GLN A 65 15.13 -35.36 -3.48
C GLN A 65 13.75 -35.47 -2.79
N GLY A 66 12.66 -35.31 -3.55
CA GLY A 66 11.28 -35.46 -3.08
C GLY A 66 10.61 -34.16 -2.63
N GLU A 67 11.31 -33.02 -2.70
CA GLU A 67 10.76 -31.71 -2.31
C GLU A 67 9.72 -31.25 -3.32
N LEU A 68 8.61 -30.67 -2.84
CA LEU A 68 7.46 -30.32 -3.68
C LEU A 68 7.21 -28.81 -3.68
N TYR A 69 7.17 -28.21 -4.86
CA TYR A 69 7.02 -26.78 -5.07
C TYR A 69 5.77 -26.45 -5.90
N PRO A 70 4.74 -25.77 -5.34
CA PRO A 70 3.60 -25.31 -6.14
C PRO A 70 4.05 -24.26 -7.16
N GLN A 71 3.50 -24.34 -8.38
CA GLN A 71 3.83 -23.42 -9.47
C GLN A 71 2.65 -22.51 -9.80
N GLU A 72 1.61 -23.07 -10.42
CA GLU A 72 0.47 -22.29 -10.95
C GLU A 72 -0.85 -23.04 -10.74
N SER A 73 -1.93 -22.28 -10.53
CA SER A 73 -3.30 -22.79 -10.48
C SER A 73 -4.03 -22.50 -11.79
N VAL A 74 -4.45 -23.55 -12.50
CA VAL A 74 -5.09 -23.44 -13.81
C VAL A 74 -6.54 -23.93 -13.77
N GLN A 75 -7.45 -23.08 -14.26
CA GLN A 75 -8.87 -23.40 -14.37
C GLN A 75 -9.19 -24.05 -15.71
N MET A 76 -10.16 -24.96 -15.72
CA MET A 76 -10.69 -25.62 -16.94
C MET A 76 -11.04 -24.62 -18.06
N SER A 77 -11.64 -23.48 -17.71
CA SER A 77 -12.01 -22.43 -18.66
C SER A 77 -10.80 -21.79 -19.35
N ARG A 78 -9.66 -21.66 -18.66
CA ARG A 78 -8.41 -21.14 -19.23
C ARG A 78 -7.76 -22.15 -20.16
N LEU A 79 -7.69 -23.41 -19.73
CA LEU A 79 -7.17 -24.52 -20.54
C LEU A 79 -7.94 -24.63 -21.88
N ASN A 80 -9.27 -24.47 -21.86
CA ASN A 80 -10.08 -24.57 -23.09
C ASN A 80 -9.99 -23.36 -24.02
N ASN A 81 -9.82 -22.14 -23.49
CA ASN A 81 -10.07 -20.91 -24.26
C ASN A 81 -8.83 -20.01 -24.44
N ARG A 82 -7.70 -20.28 -23.78
CA ARG A 82 -6.52 -19.40 -23.81
C ARG A 82 -5.27 -20.17 -24.23
N LYS A 83 -4.70 -19.79 -25.37
CA LYS A 83 -3.37 -20.26 -25.82
C LYS A 83 -2.29 -19.82 -24.81
N GLY A 84 -1.28 -20.66 -24.60
CA GLY A 84 -0.16 -20.37 -23.70
C GLY A 84 -0.48 -20.47 -22.21
N THR A 85 -1.62 -21.06 -21.81
CA THR A 85 -2.00 -21.23 -20.40
C THR A 85 -0.93 -21.96 -19.56
N LEU A 86 -0.13 -22.84 -20.19
CA LEU A 86 0.97 -23.57 -19.54
C LEU A 86 2.36 -23.06 -19.97
N GLY A 87 2.47 -21.79 -20.40
CA GLY A 87 3.74 -21.21 -20.84
C GLY A 87 4.82 -21.23 -19.75
N PHE A 88 4.41 -21.10 -18.48
CA PHE A 88 5.29 -21.13 -17.31
C PHE A 88 6.10 -22.43 -17.19
N LEU A 89 5.66 -23.54 -17.81
CA LEU A 89 6.39 -24.81 -17.75
C LEU A 89 7.80 -24.69 -18.34
N LYS A 90 8.01 -23.77 -19.29
CA LYS A 90 9.33 -23.53 -19.89
C LYS A 90 10.29 -22.78 -18.97
N GLU A 91 9.79 -22.21 -17.88
CA GLU A 91 10.59 -21.52 -16.88
C GLU A 91 11.03 -22.48 -15.76
N LEU A 92 10.51 -23.71 -15.75
CA LEU A 92 10.81 -24.70 -14.73
C LEU A 92 12.12 -25.47 -15.03
N PRO A 93 12.91 -25.80 -13.99
CA PRO A 93 14.11 -26.62 -14.14
C PRO A 93 13.82 -27.92 -14.90
N ARG A 94 14.60 -28.19 -15.96
CA ARG A 94 14.50 -29.41 -16.80
C ARG A 94 13.20 -29.55 -17.61
N PHE A 95 12.39 -28.50 -17.70
CA PHE A 95 11.21 -28.42 -18.57
C PHE A 95 11.30 -27.26 -19.59
N SER A 96 12.41 -26.53 -19.63
CA SER A 96 12.67 -25.44 -20.57
C SER A 96 12.67 -25.86 -22.04
N GLU A 97 13.00 -27.12 -22.32
CA GLU A 97 13.07 -27.69 -23.66
C GLU A 97 11.74 -28.30 -24.16
N LEU A 98 10.67 -28.22 -23.37
CA LEU A 98 9.36 -28.76 -23.78
C LEU A 98 8.89 -28.12 -25.09
N ASP A 99 8.61 -28.97 -26.06
CA ASP A 99 8.02 -28.53 -27.32
C ASP A 99 6.51 -28.22 -27.18
N GLU A 100 5.92 -27.60 -28.20
CA GLU A 100 4.50 -27.25 -28.17
C GLU A 100 3.58 -28.47 -28.06
N LYS A 101 3.99 -29.61 -28.61
CA LYS A 101 3.22 -30.85 -28.59
C LYS A 101 3.23 -31.44 -27.18
N GLU A 102 4.36 -31.47 -26.50
CA GLU A 102 4.51 -31.95 -25.13
C GLU A 102 3.73 -31.09 -24.14
N ILE A 103 3.70 -29.76 -24.34
CA ILE A 103 2.88 -28.85 -23.54
C ILE A 103 1.38 -29.13 -23.75
N GLU A 104 0.96 -29.39 -24.98
CA GLU A 104 -0.44 -29.74 -25.27
C GLU A 104 -0.81 -31.12 -24.69
N GLU A 105 0.10 -32.11 -24.70
CA GLU A 105 -0.10 -33.40 -24.04
C GLU A 105 -0.26 -33.24 -22.51
N ILE A 106 0.55 -32.38 -21.86
CA ILE A 106 0.41 -32.08 -20.43
C ILE A 106 -0.94 -31.40 -20.15
N LYS A 107 -1.35 -30.46 -21.00
CA LYS A 107 -2.64 -29.78 -20.90
C LYS A 107 -3.81 -30.75 -21.03
N GLU A 108 -3.77 -31.67 -21.98
CA GLU A 108 -4.79 -32.71 -22.15
C GLU A 108 -4.89 -33.61 -20.92
N LYS A 109 -3.75 -34.02 -20.34
CA LYS A 109 -3.72 -34.77 -19.08
C LYS A 109 -4.35 -34.00 -17.93
N ILE A 110 -4.03 -32.71 -17.77
CA ILE A 110 -4.64 -31.86 -16.73
C ILE A 110 -6.17 -31.78 -16.93
N ILE A 111 -6.64 -31.61 -18.17
CA ILE A 111 -8.08 -31.59 -18.50
C ILE A 111 -8.74 -32.93 -18.14
N GLU A 112 -8.08 -34.06 -18.44
CA GLU A 112 -8.59 -35.39 -18.12
C GLU A 112 -8.67 -35.62 -16.60
N ILE A 113 -7.61 -35.24 -15.87
CA ILE A 113 -7.54 -35.32 -14.40
C ILE A 113 -8.67 -34.50 -13.77
N LEU A 114 -8.88 -33.27 -14.22
CA LEU A 114 -10.00 -32.44 -13.78
C LEU A 114 -11.34 -33.13 -14.06
N LYS A 115 -11.59 -33.64 -15.28
CA LYS A 115 -12.85 -34.32 -15.61
C LYS A 115 -13.11 -35.60 -14.79
N LYS A 116 -12.06 -36.35 -14.44
CA LYS A 116 -12.17 -37.63 -13.71
C LYS A 116 -12.28 -37.46 -12.21
N THR A 117 -11.78 -36.36 -11.65
CA THR A 117 -11.84 -36.11 -10.21
C THR A 117 -13.29 -35.85 -9.81
N LYS A 118 -13.86 -36.73 -8.98
CA LYS A 118 -15.25 -36.57 -8.49
C LYS A 118 -15.31 -35.83 -7.15
N GLU A 119 -14.30 -36.02 -6.32
CA GLU A 119 -14.18 -35.44 -4.97
C GLU A 119 -12.87 -34.63 -4.90
N PRO A 120 -12.86 -33.40 -5.43
CA PRO A 120 -11.70 -32.53 -5.34
C PRO A 120 -11.48 -32.08 -3.90
N VAL A 121 -10.23 -31.86 -3.50
CA VAL A 121 -9.93 -31.37 -2.15
C VAL A 121 -10.44 -29.94 -1.99
N LEU A 122 -11.20 -29.70 -0.93
CA LEU A 122 -11.76 -28.39 -0.64
C LEU A 122 -10.66 -27.43 -0.24
N MET A 123 -10.48 -26.36 -1.03
CA MET A 123 -9.44 -25.36 -0.83
C MET A 123 -10.06 -23.97 -0.73
N GLY A 124 -10.60 -23.64 0.44
CA GLY A 124 -11.20 -22.32 0.74
C GLY A 124 -12.73 -22.26 0.54
N ALA A 125 -13.34 -21.17 1.02
CA ALA A 125 -14.79 -20.92 0.96
C ALA A 125 -15.15 -19.95 -0.18
N ASP A 126 -16.23 -20.23 -0.91
CA ASP A 126 -16.88 -19.23 -1.78
C ASP A 126 -17.62 -18.23 -0.87
N GLU A 127 -17.50 -16.93 -1.13
CA GLU A 127 -18.34 -15.93 -0.46
C GLU A 127 -19.82 -16.13 -0.84
N SER A 128 -20.73 -15.98 0.13
CA SER A 128 -22.17 -16.07 -0.15
C SER A 128 -22.60 -14.99 -1.15
N PRO A 129 -23.72 -15.12 -1.89
CA PRO A 129 -24.25 -14.02 -2.71
C PRO A 129 -24.33 -12.70 -1.92
N GLU A 130 -24.71 -12.77 -0.66
CA GLU A 130 -24.70 -11.67 0.30
C GLU A 130 -23.28 -11.18 0.59
N GLY A 131 -22.29 -12.06 0.84
CA GLY A 131 -20.88 -11.69 1.01
C GLY A 131 -20.26 -11.06 -0.25
N VAL A 132 -20.67 -11.50 -1.45
CA VAL A 132 -20.29 -10.86 -2.71
C VAL A 132 -20.88 -9.46 -2.80
N TYR A 133 -22.14 -9.30 -2.40
CA TYR A 133 -22.78 -8.00 -2.33
C TYR A 133 -22.07 -7.10 -1.30
N ASP A 134 -21.72 -7.62 -0.13
CA ASP A 134 -21.03 -6.89 0.92
C ASP A 134 -19.64 -6.43 0.46
N GLU A 135 -18.87 -7.26 -0.24
CA GLU A 135 -17.57 -6.88 -0.78
C GLU A 135 -17.70 -5.89 -1.95
N VAL A 136 -18.75 -6.00 -2.77
CA VAL A 136 -19.06 -4.98 -3.80
C VAL A 136 -19.41 -3.64 -3.14
N VAL A 137 -20.24 -3.64 -2.10
CA VAL A 137 -20.60 -2.44 -1.33
C VAL A 137 -19.36 -1.84 -0.68
N ASN A 138 -18.55 -2.66 -0.01
CA ASN A 138 -17.29 -2.27 0.60
C ASN A 138 -16.36 -1.60 -0.42
N ARG A 139 -16.18 -2.23 -1.60
CA ARG A 139 -15.34 -1.69 -2.66
C ARG A 139 -15.90 -0.41 -3.28
N ILE A 140 -17.22 -0.30 -3.43
CA ILE A 140 -17.86 0.96 -3.84
C ILE A 140 -17.48 2.06 -2.86
N HIS A 141 -17.56 1.81 -1.55
CA HIS A 141 -17.18 2.80 -0.55
C HIS A 141 -15.69 3.15 -0.55
N ILE A 142 -14.81 2.18 -0.78
CA ILE A 142 -13.36 2.43 -0.85
C ILE A 142 -13.01 3.29 -2.08
N CYS A 143 -13.65 3.03 -3.22
CA CYS A 143 -13.32 3.69 -4.48
C CYS A 143 -14.16 4.92 -4.78
N SER A 144 -15.20 5.21 -4.00
CA SER A 144 -16.12 6.31 -4.28
C SER A 144 -15.50 7.67 -4.00
N GLU A 145 -15.60 8.57 -4.98
CA GLU A 145 -15.25 9.98 -4.83
C GLU A 145 -16.52 10.85 -4.80
N ARG A 146 -16.44 12.05 -4.20
CA ARG A 146 -17.52 13.04 -4.27
C ARG A 146 -17.63 13.59 -5.68
N ILE A 147 -18.82 13.54 -6.25
CA ILE A 147 -19.07 13.94 -7.64
C ILE A 147 -18.91 15.45 -7.83
N GLU A 148 -19.06 16.23 -6.76
CA GLU A 148 -18.82 17.68 -6.70
C GLU A 148 -17.33 18.02 -6.79
N ASN A 149 -16.47 17.14 -6.26
CA ASN A 149 -15.01 17.31 -6.27
C ASN A 149 -14.39 16.73 -7.55
N ASN A 150 -14.97 15.64 -8.07
CA ASN A 150 -14.52 14.99 -9.30
C ASN A 150 -15.71 14.50 -10.14
N PRO A 151 -16.22 15.33 -11.06
CA PRO A 151 -17.32 14.95 -11.96
C PRO A 151 -17.00 13.78 -12.90
N LYS A 152 -15.71 13.39 -13.02
CA LYS A 152 -15.25 12.27 -13.87
C LYS A 152 -14.98 10.99 -13.08
N ALA A 153 -15.28 10.95 -11.78
CA ALA A 153 -15.03 9.81 -10.90
C ALA A 153 -15.49 8.48 -11.52
N PHE A 154 -14.64 7.46 -11.42
CA PHE A 154 -14.95 6.11 -11.91
C PHE A 154 -15.94 5.38 -11.02
N VAL A 155 -15.96 5.70 -9.72
CA VAL A 155 -16.95 5.23 -8.76
C VAL A 155 -17.42 6.41 -7.92
N PHE A 156 -18.73 6.52 -7.67
CA PHE A 156 -19.30 7.52 -6.76
C PHE A 156 -20.60 7.01 -6.14
N ILE A 157 -21.04 7.65 -5.05
CA ILE A 157 -22.29 7.31 -4.37
C ILE A 157 -23.23 8.50 -4.44
N LYS A 158 -24.50 8.25 -4.76
CA LYS A 158 -25.57 9.25 -4.71
C LYS A 158 -26.91 8.58 -4.44
N ASP A 159 -27.75 9.19 -3.61
CA ASP A 159 -29.11 8.73 -3.29
C ASP A 159 -29.17 7.24 -2.87
N ASN A 160 -28.22 6.81 -2.01
CA ASN A 160 -28.04 5.42 -1.57
C ASN A 160 -27.77 4.41 -2.70
N VAL A 161 -27.20 4.88 -3.81
CA VAL A 161 -26.79 4.07 -4.96
C VAL A 161 -25.31 4.30 -5.23
N GLY A 162 -24.56 3.20 -5.30
CA GLY A 162 -23.19 3.19 -5.80
C GLY A 162 -23.15 3.05 -7.31
N TYR A 163 -22.46 3.96 -7.98
CA TYR A 163 -22.31 3.97 -9.43
C TYR A 163 -20.88 3.62 -9.80
N ILE A 164 -20.69 2.57 -10.59
CA ILE A 164 -19.38 2.11 -11.08
C ILE A 164 -19.36 2.26 -12.59
N ARG A 165 -18.42 3.03 -13.14
CA ARG A 165 -18.31 3.22 -14.60
C ARG A 165 -18.02 1.88 -15.27
N THR A 166 -18.75 1.54 -16.33
CA THR A 166 -18.66 0.20 -16.94
C THR A 166 -17.29 -0.11 -17.55
N THR A 167 -16.54 0.93 -17.93
CA THR A 167 -15.15 0.84 -18.41
C THR A 167 -14.16 0.50 -17.30
N PHE A 168 -14.46 0.89 -16.06
CA PHE A 168 -13.61 0.66 -14.90
C PHE A 168 -13.89 -0.67 -14.18
N PHE A 169 -15.02 -1.32 -14.49
CA PHE A 169 -15.45 -2.52 -13.75
C PHE A 169 -14.44 -3.69 -13.82
N GLY A 170 -13.64 -3.79 -14.89
CA GLY A 170 -12.57 -4.79 -14.97
C GLY A 170 -11.60 -4.69 -13.80
N GLU A 171 -11.04 -3.49 -13.60
CA GLU A 171 -10.15 -3.17 -12.48
C GLU A 171 -10.86 -3.26 -11.13
N PHE A 172 -12.09 -2.74 -11.04
CA PHE A 172 -12.93 -2.87 -9.85
C PHE A 172 -13.08 -4.33 -9.42
N SER A 173 -13.38 -5.24 -10.36
CA SER A 173 -13.66 -6.65 -10.06
C SER A 173 -12.44 -7.46 -9.67
N LYS A 174 -11.25 -7.14 -10.20
CA LYS A 174 -9.99 -7.78 -9.77
C LYS A 174 -9.71 -7.56 -8.28
N LYS A 175 -10.18 -6.42 -7.74
CA LYS A 175 -10.02 -6.05 -6.34
C LYS A 175 -11.09 -6.65 -5.41
N LEU A 176 -12.14 -7.24 -5.96
CA LEU A 176 -13.13 -8.00 -5.18
C LEU A 176 -12.56 -9.40 -4.95
N GLN A 177 -12.23 -9.73 -3.70
CA GLN A 177 -11.61 -11.02 -3.34
C GLN A 177 -12.61 -12.19 -3.32
N VAL A 178 -13.64 -12.14 -4.17
CA VAL A 178 -14.85 -12.98 -4.06
C VAL A 178 -14.87 -14.20 -4.98
N GLY A 179 -13.85 -14.41 -5.82
CA GLY A 179 -13.75 -15.59 -6.70
C GLY A 179 -14.73 -15.64 -7.89
N TYR A 180 -15.58 -14.62 -8.07
CA TYR A 180 -16.57 -14.54 -9.16
C TYR A 180 -16.11 -13.68 -10.33
N THR A 181 -16.53 -14.03 -11.55
CA THR A 181 -16.31 -13.22 -12.75
C THR A 181 -17.23 -12.00 -12.78
N ARG A 182 -16.90 -10.98 -13.59
CA ARG A 182 -17.75 -9.79 -13.80
C ARG A 182 -19.21 -10.14 -14.09
N LYS A 183 -19.46 -11.09 -15.00
CA LYS A 183 -20.83 -11.46 -15.39
C LYS A 183 -21.59 -12.13 -14.24
N GLU A 184 -20.88 -12.90 -13.42
CA GLU A 184 -21.45 -13.57 -12.25
C GLU A 184 -21.76 -12.60 -11.13
N ILE A 185 -20.84 -11.69 -10.81
CA ILE A 185 -21.06 -10.63 -9.81
C ILE A 185 -22.31 -9.82 -10.19
N LEU A 186 -22.39 -9.34 -11.43
CA LEU A 186 -23.56 -8.59 -11.91
C LEU A 186 -24.84 -9.45 -11.91
N GLY A 187 -24.73 -10.75 -12.18
CA GLY A 187 -25.83 -11.71 -12.09
C GLY A 187 -26.34 -11.89 -10.66
N LEU A 188 -25.43 -12.02 -9.69
CA LEU A 188 -25.74 -12.15 -8.26
C LEU A 188 -26.38 -10.87 -7.73
N LEU A 189 -25.80 -9.71 -8.01
CA LEU A 189 -26.37 -8.41 -7.63
C LEU A 189 -27.78 -8.20 -8.21
N LYS A 190 -28.01 -8.66 -9.44
CA LYS A 190 -29.32 -8.62 -10.07
C LYS A 190 -30.31 -9.57 -9.42
N MET A 191 -29.89 -10.80 -9.13
CA MET A 191 -30.70 -11.81 -8.42
C MET A 191 -31.11 -11.33 -7.03
N LEU A 192 -30.20 -10.67 -6.31
CA LEU A 192 -30.46 -10.06 -5.00
C LEU A 192 -31.31 -8.78 -5.05
N GLY A 193 -31.71 -8.32 -6.25
CA GLY A 193 -32.45 -7.08 -6.43
C GLY A 193 -31.65 -5.82 -6.12
N LYS A 194 -30.31 -5.93 -6.02
CA LYS A 194 -29.40 -4.84 -5.69
C LYS A 194 -28.91 -4.09 -6.93
N LEU A 195 -28.89 -4.72 -8.10
CA LEU A 195 -28.50 -4.05 -9.35
C LEU A 195 -29.66 -3.27 -9.97
N ILE A 196 -29.46 -1.98 -10.25
CA ILE A 196 -30.40 -1.10 -10.93
C ILE A 196 -30.05 -1.04 -12.42
N THR A 197 -31.03 -1.31 -13.28
CA THR A 197 -30.86 -1.35 -14.73
C THR A 197 -31.86 -0.44 -15.45
N ASP A 198 -31.50 0.05 -16.65
CA ASP A 198 -32.47 0.76 -17.52
C ASP A 198 -33.37 -0.22 -18.29
N LYS A 199 -34.53 0.27 -18.74
CA LYS A 199 -35.46 -0.52 -19.58
C LYS A 199 -34.73 -1.06 -20.81
N GLY A 200 -34.79 -2.38 -21.01
CA GLY A 200 -34.17 -3.07 -22.14
C GLY A 200 -32.67 -3.36 -22.01
N ARG A 201 -32.03 -3.10 -20.86
CA ARG A 201 -30.62 -3.43 -20.61
C ARG A 201 -30.43 -4.50 -19.55
N ALA A 202 -29.44 -5.37 -19.78
CA ALA A 202 -29.23 -6.52 -18.92
C ALA A 202 -28.63 -6.18 -17.54
N TYR A 203 -27.74 -5.16 -17.48
CA TYR A 203 -26.92 -4.88 -16.29
C TYR A 203 -26.60 -3.40 -16.02
N ASP A 204 -26.56 -2.52 -17.02
CA ASP A 204 -26.09 -1.13 -16.86
C ASP A 204 -27.21 -0.07 -16.97
N LYS A 205 -26.88 1.14 -16.50
CA LYS A 205 -27.70 2.34 -16.48
C LYS A 205 -26.94 3.51 -17.11
N ARG A 206 -27.62 4.34 -17.91
CA ARG A 206 -27.05 5.62 -18.39
C ARG A 206 -27.33 6.73 -17.40
N LEU A 207 -26.34 7.59 -17.18
CA LEU A 207 -26.48 8.79 -16.38
C LEU A 207 -26.10 10.03 -17.19
N HIS A 208 -26.90 11.08 -17.03
CA HIS A 208 -26.71 12.41 -17.59
C HIS A 208 -27.09 13.45 -16.52
N PHE A 209 -26.11 13.98 -15.80
CA PHE A 209 -26.30 14.98 -14.73
C PHE A 209 -25.03 15.82 -14.56
N GLY A 210 -25.15 17.15 -14.64
CA GLY A 210 -23.98 18.04 -14.61
C GLY A 210 -22.97 17.69 -15.72
N GLU A 211 -21.69 17.55 -15.35
CA GLU A 211 -20.63 17.06 -16.24
C GLU A 211 -20.54 15.53 -16.34
N VAL A 212 -21.36 14.79 -15.58
CA VAL A 212 -21.32 13.33 -15.50
C VAL A 212 -22.12 12.72 -16.65
N ASN A 213 -21.40 12.03 -17.54
CA ASN A 213 -21.97 11.39 -18.72
C ASN A 213 -21.33 10.01 -18.95
N GLY A 214 -22.15 8.95 -18.99
CA GLY A 214 -21.64 7.61 -19.28
C GLY A 214 -22.59 6.46 -18.94
N LYS A 215 -22.05 5.24 -19.08
CA LYS A 215 -22.70 4.00 -18.66
C LYS A 215 -22.11 3.55 -17.33
N TYR A 216 -22.98 3.17 -16.41
CA TYR A 216 -22.63 2.77 -15.05
C TYR A 216 -23.35 1.49 -14.65
N TYR A 217 -22.70 0.66 -13.85
CA TYR A 217 -23.38 -0.32 -13.02
C TYR A 217 -23.85 0.40 -11.76
N ALA A 218 -25.15 0.38 -11.52
CA ALA A 218 -25.76 1.06 -10.38
C ALA A 218 -26.19 0.00 -9.36
N VAL A 219 -25.62 0.04 -8.16
CA VAL A 219 -25.85 -0.94 -7.09
C VAL A 219 -26.52 -0.23 -5.92
N ARG A 220 -27.71 -0.67 -5.52
CA ARG A 220 -28.40 -0.23 -4.30
C ARG A 220 -27.53 -0.62 -3.11
N LEU A 221 -27.21 0.36 -2.28
CA LEU A 221 -26.52 0.13 -1.02
C LEU A 221 -27.55 -0.22 0.08
N PRO A 222 -27.13 -0.83 1.20
CA PRO A 222 -28.06 -1.13 2.29
C PRO A 222 -28.75 0.14 2.83
N GLU A 223 -29.95 0.01 3.40
CA GLU A 223 -30.63 1.13 4.05
C GLU A 223 -29.86 1.54 5.31
N GLY A 224 -29.70 2.86 5.54
CA GLY A 224 -28.84 3.39 6.62
C GLY A 224 -27.35 3.46 6.28
N THR A 225 -26.92 2.94 5.12
CA THR A 225 -25.55 3.12 4.60
C THR A 225 -25.30 4.55 4.10
N VAL A 226 -26.39 5.22 3.71
CA VAL A 226 -26.48 6.69 3.62
C VAL A 226 -27.56 7.11 4.61
N ALA A 227 -27.29 6.98 5.91
CA ALA A 227 -27.80 8.01 6.82
C ALA A 227 -27.23 9.34 6.33
N ASP A 228 -27.98 10.42 6.47
CA ASP A 228 -27.48 11.78 6.32
C ASP A 228 -26.10 11.93 7.00
N ILE A 229 -25.01 11.80 6.23
CA ILE A 229 -23.63 12.00 6.73
C ILE A 229 -23.29 13.49 6.81
N ASN A 230 -24.31 14.33 6.98
CA ASN A 230 -24.15 15.74 7.29
C ASN A 230 -24.01 15.99 8.80
N GLN A 231 -23.81 14.93 9.60
CA GLN A 231 -23.27 15.06 10.94
C GLN A 231 -21.88 14.45 10.97
N ASP A 232 -20.87 15.30 10.77
CA ASP A 232 -19.50 14.98 11.15
C ASP A 232 -19.51 14.54 12.62
N ILE A 233 -19.06 13.32 12.90
CA ILE A 233 -18.89 12.87 14.27
C ILE A 233 -17.71 13.64 14.85
N GLU A 234 -18.00 14.58 15.75
CA GLU A 234 -16.97 15.31 16.48
C GLU A 234 -16.35 14.41 17.55
N ILE A 235 -15.03 14.28 17.54
CA ILE A 235 -14.31 13.58 18.61
C ILE A 235 -14.16 14.51 19.82
N VAL A 236 -14.88 14.16 20.88
CA VAL A 236 -14.73 14.77 22.19
C VAL A 236 -13.69 14.00 23.00
N LEU A 237 -12.55 14.63 23.23
CA LEU A 237 -11.51 14.08 24.12
C LEU A 237 -11.99 14.13 25.58
N PRO A 238 -11.62 13.16 26.43
CA PRO A 238 -11.94 13.21 27.85
C PRO A 238 -11.33 14.47 28.49
N PRO A 239 -12.01 15.11 29.45
CA PRO A 239 -11.43 16.22 30.19
C PRO A 239 -10.16 15.77 30.92
N LEU A 240 -9.10 16.58 30.82
CA LEU A 240 -7.85 16.37 31.53
C LEU A 240 -7.85 17.25 32.78
N ASP A 241 -7.72 16.63 33.95
CA ASP A 241 -7.56 17.31 35.25
C ASP A 241 -6.15 17.87 35.45
N ILE A 242 -5.50 18.33 34.38
CA ILE A 242 -4.13 18.84 34.41
C ILE A 242 -4.15 20.27 33.88
N GLU A 243 -3.83 21.23 34.75
CA GLU A 243 -3.65 22.63 34.36
C GLU A 243 -2.64 22.72 33.21
N ILE A 244 -3.08 23.29 32.09
CA ILE A 244 -2.22 23.59 30.95
C ILE A 244 -1.43 24.83 31.35
N PRO A 245 -0.09 24.77 31.52
CA PRO A 245 0.67 25.96 31.85
C PRO A 245 0.56 26.95 30.69
N GLU A 246 0.05 28.16 30.95
CA GLU A 246 -0.15 29.23 29.95
C GLU A 246 1.16 29.82 29.38
N ASN A 247 2.31 29.23 29.69
CA ASN A 247 3.60 29.83 29.39
C ASN A 247 4.52 28.85 28.66
N THR A 248 4.30 28.69 27.35
CA THR A 248 5.37 28.30 26.42
C THR A 248 6.04 29.57 25.91
N GLY A 249 6.65 30.33 26.81
CA GLY A 249 7.64 31.32 26.42
C GLY A 249 8.72 30.58 25.62
N THR A 250 8.91 31.01 24.38
CA THR A 250 10.03 30.59 23.55
C THR A 250 11.32 30.94 24.28
N ASN A 251 11.92 29.98 24.97
CA ASN A 251 13.30 30.12 25.41
C ASN A 251 14.14 30.19 24.13
N GLU A 252 14.72 31.36 23.83
CA GLU A 252 15.61 31.61 22.68
C GLU A 252 16.79 30.62 22.59
N LYS A 253 17.03 29.81 23.62
CA LYS A 253 18.05 28.75 23.66
C LYS A 253 17.68 27.45 22.92
N ASP A 254 16.43 27.25 22.50
CA ASP A 254 15.98 26.01 21.82
C ASP A 254 16.00 26.07 20.27
N ASN A 255 16.52 27.15 19.69
CA ASN A 255 16.53 27.37 18.23
C ASN A 255 17.37 26.34 17.44
N ASN A 256 18.17 25.51 18.11
CA ASN A 256 18.98 24.45 17.48
C ASN A 256 18.41 23.03 17.70
N SER A 257 17.19 22.91 18.23
CA SER A 257 16.54 21.61 18.44
C SER A 257 15.91 21.08 17.15
N LYS A 258 16.09 19.78 16.89
CA LYS A 258 15.52 19.06 15.74
C LYS A 258 13.99 19.01 15.86
N THR A 259 13.29 19.40 14.81
CA THR A 259 11.83 19.37 14.76
C THR A 259 11.36 18.02 14.24
N THR A 260 10.71 17.23 15.11
CA THR A 260 10.10 15.95 14.74
C THR A 260 8.61 15.99 15.05
N PHE A 261 7.78 15.75 14.03
CA PHE A 261 6.33 15.72 14.17
C PHE A 261 5.84 14.40 14.76
N PHE A 262 6.20 13.29 14.12
CA PHE A 262 5.95 11.94 14.61
C PHE A 262 7.02 10.98 14.09
N GLY A 263 7.16 9.84 14.76
CA GLY A 263 7.97 8.75 14.23
C GLY A 263 7.28 8.11 13.03
N TYR A 264 8.05 7.76 12.01
CA TYR A 264 7.55 7.06 10.82
C TYR A 264 8.57 6.03 10.38
N TYR A 265 8.10 4.93 9.79
CA TYR A 265 9.00 3.93 9.25
C TYR A 265 9.78 4.52 8.08
N GLY A 266 11.10 4.30 8.05
CA GLY A 266 11.98 4.96 7.07
C GLY A 266 12.26 6.44 7.33
N GLY A 267 11.70 7.04 8.40
CA GLY A 267 11.82 8.47 8.66
C GLY A 267 13.26 8.95 8.84
N LYS A 268 13.62 10.03 8.15
CA LYS A 268 14.99 10.57 8.04
C LYS A 268 15.45 11.44 9.21
N ASN A 269 14.86 11.25 10.39
CA ASN A 269 15.15 12.04 11.60
C ASN A 269 16.64 12.01 12.03
N ARG A 270 17.38 10.94 11.69
CA ARG A 270 18.81 10.83 12.03
C ARG A 270 19.75 11.51 11.04
N MET A 271 19.27 11.82 9.82
CA MET A 271 20.12 12.27 8.72
C MET A 271 19.57 13.49 7.96
N HIS A 272 18.46 14.09 8.41
CA HIS A 272 17.89 15.26 7.75
C HIS A 272 18.89 16.43 7.62
N ASP A 273 19.80 16.61 8.58
CA ASP A 273 20.83 17.66 8.50
C ASP A 273 21.76 17.43 7.32
N MET A 274 22.20 16.17 7.12
CA MET A 274 23.03 15.78 5.99
C MET A 274 22.26 15.96 4.68
N LEU A 275 21.03 15.44 4.60
CA LEU A 275 20.19 15.57 3.41
C LEU A 275 19.92 17.04 3.05
N ASN A 276 19.58 17.88 4.03
CA ASN A 276 19.34 19.31 3.84
C ASN A 276 20.60 20.07 3.44
N ALA A 277 21.79 19.65 3.90
CA ALA A 277 23.05 20.23 3.44
C ALA A 277 23.36 19.89 1.98
N LEU A 278 22.91 18.72 1.51
CA LEU A 278 23.06 18.33 0.10
C LEU A 278 22.06 19.03 -0.83
N MET A 279 20.90 19.45 -0.31
CA MET A 279 19.88 20.13 -1.11
C MET A 279 20.09 21.66 -1.12
N PRO A 280 20.47 22.24 -2.27
CA PRO A 280 20.59 23.69 -2.37
C PRO A 280 19.26 24.39 -2.20
N GLN A 281 19.30 25.63 -1.70
CA GLN A 281 18.10 26.45 -1.59
C GLN A 281 17.45 26.65 -2.97
N SER A 282 16.13 26.65 -2.98
CA SER A 282 15.31 26.77 -4.18
C SER A 282 14.11 27.67 -3.94
N LYS A 283 13.51 28.15 -5.03
CA LYS A 283 12.24 28.86 -4.99
C LYS A 283 11.10 27.91 -4.66
N ILE A 284 11.11 26.74 -5.31
CA ILE A 284 10.10 25.70 -5.16
C ILE A 284 10.76 24.47 -4.55
N TYR A 285 10.17 23.94 -3.48
CA TYR A 285 10.54 22.65 -2.90
C TYR A 285 9.39 21.66 -3.03
N ILE A 286 9.71 20.45 -3.46
CA ILE A 286 8.72 19.38 -3.61
C ILE A 286 9.20 18.11 -2.90
N GLU A 287 8.34 17.53 -2.06
CA GLU A 287 8.57 16.24 -1.38
C GLU A 287 7.42 15.27 -1.70
N PRO A 288 7.51 14.48 -2.81
CA PRO A 288 6.43 13.58 -3.25
C PRO A 288 6.12 12.42 -2.30
N PHE A 289 7.05 12.09 -1.40
CA PHE A 289 6.98 10.99 -0.43
C PHE A 289 7.26 11.52 0.99
N ILE A 290 6.41 12.41 1.50
CA ILE A 290 6.71 13.16 2.74
C ILE A 290 6.89 12.26 3.98
N GLY A 291 6.06 11.22 4.18
CA GLY A 291 6.11 10.40 5.39
C GLY A 291 6.09 11.25 6.68
N SER A 292 7.17 11.21 7.48
CA SER A 292 7.33 12.05 8.70
C SER A 292 7.66 13.52 8.46
N GLY A 293 7.97 13.93 7.23
CA GLY A 293 8.33 15.30 6.89
C GLY A 293 9.62 15.78 7.54
N ALA A 294 10.49 14.86 7.97
CA ALA A 294 11.73 15.19 8.69
C ALA A 294 12.61 16.17 7.90
N THR A 295 12.65 16.03 6.58
CA THR A 295 13.39 16.90 5.68
C THR A 295 12.74 18.29 5.61
N LEU A 296 11.45 18.39 5.21
CA LEU A 296 10.68 19.64 5.19
C LEU A 296 10.74 20.43 6.52
N LEU A 297 10.52 19.75 7.65
CA LEU A 297 10.43 20.42 8.95
C LEU A 297 11.76 21.05 9.41
N ASN A 298 12.89 20.53 8.91
CA ASN A 298 14.23 20.96 9.30
C ASN A 298 15.01 21.64 8.18
N ARG A 299 14.38 21.93 7.03
CA ARG A 299 14.98 22.75 5.96
C ARG A 299 14.58 24.21 6.10
N SER A 300 15.42 25.08 5.55
CA SER A 300 15.08 26.48 5.29
C SER A 300 13.85 26.57 4.38
N ARG A 301 12.93 27.46 4.73
CA ARG A 301 11.67 27.62 4.01
C ARG A 301 11.92 28.12 2.58
N SER A 302 11.29 27.46 1.60
CA SER A 302 11.24 27.93 0.20
C SER A 302 10.02 28.82 -0.02
N GLU A 303 9.99 29.60 -1.12
CA GLU A 303 8.82 30.46 -1.42
C GLU A 303 7.55 29.63 -1.62
N ILE A 304 7.69 28.48 -2.27
CA ILE A 304 6.63 27.52 -2.51
C ILE A 304 7.12 26.15 -2.01
N GLU A 305 6.35 25.51 -1.15
CA GLU A 305 6.62 24.17 -0.65
C GLU A 305 5.39 23.29 -0.91
N ILE A 306 5.60 22.22 -1.66
CA ILE A 306 4.56 21.26 -2.05
C ILE A 306 4.97 19.89 -1.51
N VAL A 307 4.08 19.23 -0.80
CA VAL A 307 4.33 17.89 -0.29
C VAL A 307 3.19 16.95 -0.63
N ASN A 308 3.50 15.67 -0.69
CA ASN A 308 2.53 14.64 -1.00
C ASN A 308 2.79 13.39 -0.18
N ASP A 309 1.71 12.71 0.14
CA ASP A 309 1.76 11.32 0.58
C ASP A 309 0.66 10.55 -0.14
N TYR A 310 0.96 9.32 -0.56
CA TYR A 310 -0.06 8.46 -1.16
C TYR A 310 -1.08 8.00 -0.10
N ASP A 311 -0.67 7.91 1.17
CA ASP A 311 -1.57 7.58 2.27
C ASP A 311 -2.54 8.76 2.55
N PRO A 312 -3.85 8.60 2.30
CA PRO A 312 -4.84 9.68 2.46
C PRO A 312 -5.03 10.12 3.91
N ALA A 313 -4.60 9.33 4.90
CA ALA A 313 -4.62 9.72 6.30
C ALA A 313 -3.44 10.64 6.63
N ILE A 314 -2.24 10.29 6.14
CA ILE A 314 -1.03 11.11 6.32
C ILE A 314 -1.15 12.43 5.58
N ALA A 315 -1.59 12.40 4.30
CA ALA A 315 -1.82 13.62 3.54
C ALA A 315 -2.87 14.53 4.21
N ASN A 316 -3.94 13.96 4.76
CA ASN A 316 -4.93 14.72 5.51
C ASN A 316 -4.34 15.38 6.77
N LEU A 317 -3.49 14.67 7.52
CA LEU A 317 -2.82 15.22 8.70
C LEU A 317 -1.97 16.45 8.34
N TYR A 318 -1.15 16.38 7.29
CA TYR A 318 -0.40 17.54 6.83
C TYR A 318 -1.29 18.66 6.30
N LYS A 319 -2.34 18.32 5.52
CA LYS A 319 -3.27 19.31 4.96
C LYS A 319 -3.94 20.13 6.05
N VAL A 320 -4.47 19.46 7.08
CA VAL A 320 -5.11 20.13 8.22
C VAL A 320 -4.09 20.95 9.01
N MET A 321 -2.92 20.39 9.32
CA MET A 321 -1.90 21.10 10.10
C MET A 321 -1.30 22.31 9.37
N SER A 322 -1.28 22.29 8.03
CA SER A 322 -0.77 23.38 7.18
C SER A 322 -1.78 24.51 6.99
N ASP A 323 -3.06 24.25 7.25
CA ASP A 323 -4.12 25.26 7.25
C ASP A 323 -4.07 26.11 8.53
N LYS A 324 -4.42 27.38 8.42
CA LYS A 324 -4.34 28.31 9.54
C LYS A 324 -5.36 28.03 10.62
N ASP A 325 -6.62 27.86 10.25
CA ASP A 325 -7.72 27.78 11.21
C ASP A 325 -7.91 26.32 11.66
N MET A 326 -7.94 25.38 10.71
CA MET A 326 -8.04 23.95 11.03
C MET A 326 -6.80 23.44 11.78
N GLY A 327 -5.60 23.93 11.42
CA GLY A 327 -4.36 23.56 12.10
C GLY A 327 -4.30 24.06 13.53
N LYS A 328 -4.87 25.25 13.82
CA LYS A 328 -4.98 25.77 15.18
C LYS A 328 -5.91 24.90 16.03
N GLU A 329 -7.08 24.55 15.50
CA GLU A 329 -8.01 23.67 16.18
C GLU A 329 -7.40 22.28 16.44
N LEU A 330 -6.74 21.71 15.42
CA LEU A 330 -6.03 20.44 15.56
C LEU A 330 -4.95 20.54 16.64
N LEU A 331 -4.12 21.58 16.63
CA LEU A 331 -3.09 21.81 17.66
C LEU A 331 -3.70 21.82 19.07
N GLU A 332 -4.78 22.57 19.27
CA GLU A 332 -5.50 22.64 20.55
C GLU A 332 -6.03 21.28 21.02
N LYS A 333 -6.53 20.44 20.10
CA LYS A 333 -6.93 19.05 20.40
C LYS A 333 -5.70 18.18 20.74
N MET A 334 -4.61 18.29 19.97
CA MET A 334 -3.40 17.49 20.15
C MET A 334 -2.69 17.76 21.49
N LEU A 335 -2.65 19.02 21.94
CA LEU A 335 -2.04 19.40 23.23
C LEU A 335 -2.76 18.79 24.44
N ARG A 336 -3.99 18.29 24.24
CA ARG A 336 -4.85 17.62 25.21
C ARG A 336 -4.96 16.11 24.96
N LEU A 337 -4.13 15.52 24.10
CA LEU A 337 -4.21 14.08 23.87
C LEU A 337 -3.72 13.28 25.09
N PRO A 338 -4.50 12.28 25.56
CA PRO A 338 -4.00 11.30 26.52
C PRO A 338 -3.14 10.24 25.82
N TYR A 339 -2.29 9.55 26.58
CA TYR A 339 -1.65 8.32 26.11
C TYR A 339 -2.49 7.13 26.56
N ASP A 340 -3.39 6.67 25.68
CA ASP A 340 -4.49 5.80 26.08
C ASP A 340 -4.82 4.73 25.02
N GLU A 341 -4.91 3.48 25.48
CA GLU A 341 -5.16 2.34 24.62
C GLU A 341 -6.60 2.33 24.07
N LYS A 342 -7.58 2.86 24.82
CA LYS A 342 -8.98 2.92 24.33
C LYS A 342 -9.09 3.92 23.18
N LEU A 343 -8.52 5.12 23.32
CA LEU A 343 -8.43 6.11 22.25
C LEU A 343 -7.69 5.55 21.03
N PHE A 344 -6.58 4.84 21.23
CA PHE A 344 -5.87 4.17 20.13
C PHE A 344 -6.73 3.13 19.43
N ASN A 345 -7.47 2.30 20.17
CA ASN A 345 -8.34 1.28 19.59
C ASN A 345 -9.51 1.90 18.82
N MET A 346 -10.10 2.99 19.32
CA MET A 346 -11.10 3.80 18.60
C MET A 346 -10.51 4.35 17.30
N ALA A 347 -9.31 4.94 17.36
CA ALA A 347 -8.62 5.44 16.18
C ALA A 347 -8.42 4.35 15.12
N ARG A 348 -8.08 3.13 15.57
CA ARG A 348 -7.88 1.96 14.71
C ARG A 348 -9.19 1.45 14.10
N GLU A 349 -10.30 1.54 14.83
CA GLU A 349 -11.64 1.22 14.30
C GLU A 349 -12.02 2.19 13.17
N HIS A 350 -11.86 3.49 13.38
CA HIS A 350 -12.04 4.47 12.31
C HIS A 350 -11.09 4.23 11.14
N GLN A 351 -9.82 3.89 11.38
CA GLN A 351 -8.88 3.55 10.30
C GLN A 351 -9.36 2.34 9.47
N ARG A 352 -9.89 1.28 10.10
CA ARG A 352 -10.46 0.12 9.40
C ARG A 352 -11.63 0.50 8.51
N GLU A 353 -12.37 1.53 8.89
CA GLU A 353 -13.47 2.09 8.11
C GLU A 353 -13.01 3.17 7.11
N ASN A 354 -11.69 3.40 6.96
CA ASN A 354 -11.10 4.48 6.16
C ASN A 354 -11.54 5.89 6.59
N PHE A 355 -11.74 6.08 7.90
CA PHE A 355 -12.19 7.33 8.50
C PHE A 355 -13.48 7.84 7.84
N LYS A 356 -14.48 6.96 7.70
CA LYS A 356 -15.83 7.37 7.26
C LYS A 356 -16.49 8.25 8.32
N SER A 357 -17.30 9.21 7.87
CA SER A 357 -18.22 10.00 8.72
C SER A 357 -17.54 10.82 9.82
N ILE A 358 -16.31 11.24 9.60
CA ILE A 358 -15.52 12.09 10.51
C ILE A 358 -14.94 13.26 9.70
N ASN A 359 -14.89 14.45 10.31
CA ASN A 359 -14.34 15.63 9.66
C ASN A 359 -12.81 15.50 9.49
N ASP A 360 -12.24 16.35 8.63
CA ASP A 360 -10.81 16.34 8.31
C ASP A 360 -9.93 16.55 9.58
N ILE A 361 -10.35 17.37 10.54
CA ILE A 361 -9.60 17.69 11.77
C ILE A 361 -9.50 16.47 12.68
N ASP A 362 -10.61 15.81 12.94
CA ASP A 362 -10.65 14.64 13.80
C ASP A 362 -10.01 13.42 13.11
N LYS A 363 -10.11 13.30 11.77
CA LYS A 363 -9.31 12.35 10.99
C LYS A 363 -7.82 12.58 11.19
N ALA A 364 -7.35 13.84 11.15
CA ALA A 364 -5.96 14.18 11.38
C ALA A 364 -5.55 13.85 12.83
N LEU A 365 -6.39 14.17 13.82
CA LEU A 365 -6.16 13.85 15.23
C LEU A 365 -6.00 12.34 15.46
N LEU A 366 -6.93 11.53 14.95
CA LEU A 366 -6.85 10.07 15.07
C LEU A 366 -5.66 9.47 14.32
N THR A 367 -5.32 10.04 13.15
CA THR A 367 -4.11 9.64 12.41
C THR A 367 -2.88 9.89 13.26
N PHE A 368 -2.78 11.05 13.93
CA PHE A 368 -1.68 11.35 14.83
C PHE A 368 -1.63 10.39 16.04
N VAL A 369 -2.79 10.07 16.64
CA VAL A 369 -2.87 9.06 17.71
C VAL A 369 -2.27 7.72 17.23
N LEU A 370 -2.68 7.26 16.05
CA LEU A 370 -2.19 5.99 15.49
C LEU A 370 -0.68 5.98 15.26
N VAL A 371 -0.10 7.03 14.66
CA VAL A 371 1.35 7.07 14.40
C VAL A 371 2.15 7.25 15.68
N SER A 372 1.71 8.11 16.60
CA SER A 372 2.51 8.52 17.76
C SER A 372 2.41 7.58 18.96
N GLN A 373 1.33 6.80 19.06
CA GLN A 373 1.10 5.87 20.18
C GLN A 373 1.25 4.40 19.80
N SER A 374 1.56 4.08 18.53
CA SER A 374 1.77 2.70 18.10
C SER A 374 3.20 2.20 18.35
N PHE A 375 3.31 0.90 18.60
CA PHE A 375 4.59 0.22 18.69
C PHE A 375 5.33 0.32 17.34
N ASN A 376 6.57 0.80 17.38
CA ASN A 376 7.41 1.08 16.22
C ASN A 376 6.74 1.99 15.15
N ASN A 377 5.76 2.81 15.54
CA ASN A 377 5.03 3.72 14.65
C ASN A 377 4.31 3.00 13.47
N THR A 378 3.97 1.72 13.64
CA THR A 378 3.35 0.89 12.59
C THR A 378 1.84 1.12 12.42
N ARG A 379 1.22 1.90 13.32
CA ARG A 379 -0.23 2.12 13.43
C ARG A 379 -1.08 0.88 13.75
N LYS A 380 -0.46 -0.29 13.94
CA LYS A 380 -1.17 -1.57 14.11
C LYS A 380 -1.47 -1.91 15.56
N GLN A 381 -0.51 -1.70 16.45
CA GLN A 381 -0.58 -2.10 17.86
C GLN A 381 -0.20 -0.93 18.75
N PHE A 382 -0.93 -0.74 19.85
CA PHE A 382 -0.61 0.27 20.86
C PHE A 382 0.72 -0.05 21.56
N SER A 383 1.54 0.97 21.82
CA SER A 383 2.83 0.79 22.48
C SER A 383 2.68 0.81 24.01
N ARG A 384 2.46 -0.37 24.60
CA ARG A 384 2.29 -0.51 26.05
C ARG A 384 3.59 -0.24 26.81
N GLY A 385 3.49 0.49 27.93
CA GLY A 385 4.60 0.73 28.85
C GLY A 385 5.68 1.70 28.34
N THR A 386 5.48 2.37 27.20
CA THR A 386 6.46 3.32 26.65
C THR A 386 6.37 4.70 27.29
N TYR A 387 5.15 5.18 27.54
CA TYR A 387 4.89 6.49 28.13
C TYR A 387 3.73 6.38 29.13
N ASN A 388 3.70 7.29 30.09
CA ASN A 388 2.47 7.72 30.74
C ASN A 388 1.93 8.98 30.04
N THR A 389 0.68 9.38 30.30
CA THR A 389 0.08 10.56 29.65
C THR A 389 0.90 11.84 29.83
N GLU A 390 1.45 12.08 31.02
CA GLU A 390 2.22 13.30 31.29
C GLU A 390 3.51 13.37 30.47
N SER A 391 4.27 12.27 30.41
CA SER A 391 5.52 12.19 29.62
C SER A 391 5.26 12.26 28.11
N TYR A 392 4.18 11.64 27.63
CA TYR A 392 3.74 11.76 26.24
C TYR A 392 3.36 13.21 25.89
N GLN A 393 2.56 13.86 26.74
CA GLN A 393 2.18 15.26 26.55
C GLN A 393 3.40 16.18 26.55
N ARG A 394 4.34 15.99 27.48
CA ARG A 394 5.60 16.76 27.51
C ARG A 394 6.38 16.63 26.20
N LYS A 395 6.45 15.42 25.64
CA LYS A 395 7.13 15.13 24.37
C LYS A 395 6.45 15.81 23.18
N ILE A 396 5.12 15.78 23.08
CA ILE A 396 4.43 16.38 21.92
C ILE A 396 4.36 17.91 22.04
N ARG A 397 4.18 18.45 23.26
CA ARG A 397 4.06 19.89 23.52
C ARG A 397 5.31 20.67 23.12
N SER A 398 6.50 20.05 23.17
CA SER A 398 7.74 20.75 22.82
C SER A 398 7.83 21.11 21.34
N ASN A 399 7.23 20.30 20.45
CA ASN A 399 7.38 20.47 19.00
C ASN A 399 6.12 20.98 18.31
N LEU A 400 4.92 20.63 18.81
CA LEU A 400 3.67 20.88 18.09
C LEU A 400 3.41 22.34 17.71
N PRO A 401 3.64 23.35 18.58
CA PRO A 401 3.49 24.76 18.19
C PRO A 401 4.43 25.17 17.04
N ARG A 402 5.70 24.76 17.13
CA ARG A 402 6.72 25.02 16.08
C ARG A 402 6.37 24.32 14.77
N ILE A 403 5.80 23.12 14.83
CA ILE A 403 5.36 22.38 13.64
C ILE A 403 4.18 23.08 12.98
N TYR A 404 3.18 23.49 13.76
CA TYR A 404 2.05 24.26 13.26
C TYR A 404 2.54 25.50 12.51
N GLU A 405 3.41 26.30 13.11
CA GLU A 405 4.03 27.49 12.47
C GLU A 405 4.85 27.12 11.22
N ARG A 406 5.66 26.06 11.28
CA ARG A 406 6.51 25.61 10.17
C ARG A 406 5.71 25.08 8.99
N LEU A 407 4.54 24.51 9.18
CA LEU A 407 3.71 23.94 8.12
C LEU A 407 2.74 24.94 7.50
N GLN A 408 2.53 26.12 8.10
CA GLN A 408 1.67 27.14 7.52
C GLN A 408 2.05 27.45 6.07
N GLY A 409 1.05 27.39 5.18
CA GLY A 409 1.20 27.71 3.75
C GLY A 409 1.88 26.63 2.90
N VAL A 410 2.24 25.48 3.47
CA VAL A 410 2.69 24.31 2.70
C VAL A 410 1.49 23.74 1.94
N GLN A 411 1.66 23.50 0.64
CA GLN A 411 0.65 22.87 -0.20
C GLN A 411 0.74 21.36 -0.05
N VAL A 412 -0.40 20.70 0.16
CA VAL A 412 -0.45 19.26 0.46
C VAL A 412 -1.33 18.55 -0.54
N ASP A 413 -0.74 17.64 -1.29
CA ASP A 413 -1.41 16.76 -2.24
C ASP A 413 -1.61 15.34 -1.66
N ASN A 414 -2.58 14.62 -2.23
CA ASN A 414 -2.76 13.18 -2.06
C ASN A 414 -2.96 12.54 -3.43
N LYS A 415 -1.86 12.33 -4.14
CA LYS A 415 -1.79 11.84 -5.52
C LYS A 415 -0.75 10.72 -5.63
N ASP A 416 -0.78 10.03 -6.76
CA ASP A 416 0.35 9.20 -7.16
C ASP A 416 1.60 10.08 -7.33
N ALA A 417 2.71 9.67 -6.72
CA ALA A 417 3.94 10.45 -6.72
C ALA A 417 4.50 10.62 -8.14
N GLN A 418 4.29 9.64 -9.03
CA GLN A 418 4.72 9.73 -10.43
C GLN A 418 4.11 10.95 -11.13
N SER A 419 2.83 11.24 -10.90
CA SER A 419 2.16 12.41 -11.49
C SER A 419 2.81 13.72 -11.06
N ILE A 420 3.21 13.83 -9.79
CA ILE A 420 3.88 15.03 -9.26
C ILE A 420 5.28 15.16 -9.85
N ILE A 421 5.99 14.04 -9.98
CA ILE A 421 7.31 14.00 -10.60
C ILE A 421 7.23 14.43 -12.07
N ASP A 422 6.27 13.89 -12.84
CA ASP A 422 6.02 14.25 -14.23
C ASP A 422 5.74 15.75 -14.41
N GLU A 423 4.88 16.32 -13.56
CA GLU A 423 4.51 17.74 -13.61
C GLU A 423 5.69 18.68 -13.32
N ALA A 424 6.64 18.25 -12.49
CA ALA A 424 7.75 19.08 -12.02
C ALA A 424 9.10 18.82 -12.70
N ALA A 425 9.28 17.68 -13.37
CA ALA A 425 10.57 17.22 -13.92
C ALA A 425 11.25 18.27 -14.82
N ASP A 426 10.48 19.01 -15.61
CA ASP A 426 10.99 19.99 -16.57
C ASP A 426 11.25 21.39 -15.98
N ASN A 427 11.00 21.61 -14.68
CA ASN A 427 11.10 22.93 -14.06
C ASN A 427 12.45 23.13 -13.31
N PRO A 428 13.38 23.96 -13.81
CA PRO A 428 14.69 24.15 -13.19
C PRO A 428 14.66 24.89 -11.83
N ASP A 429 13.57 25.58 -11.50
CA ASP A 429 13.42 26.30 -10.22
C ASP A 429 13.12 25.36 -9.04
N VAL A 430 12.78 24.09 -9.34
CA VAL A 430 12.39 23.08 -8.35
C VAL A 430 13.62 22.38 -7.76
N GLN A 431 13.64 22.27 -6.43
CA GLN A 431 14.37 21.24 -5.70
C GLN A 431 13.37 20.16 -5.28
N MET A 432 13.60 18.92 -5.68
CA MET A 432 12.78 17.77 -5.32
C MET A 432 13.57 16.84 -4.41
N TYR A 433 12.93 16.35 -3.35
CA TYR A 433 13.46 15.27 -2.52
C TYR A 433 12.60 14.02 -2.69
N LEU A 434 13.21 12.94 -3.17
CA LEU A 434 12.56 11.66 -3.40
C LEU A 434 13.02 10.66 -2.34
N ASP A 435 12.07 10.14 -1.56
CA ASP A 435 12.31 9.11 -0.55
C ASP A 435 11.26 8.00 -0.66
N PRO A 436 11.23 7.28 -1.79
CA PRO A 436 10.21 6.26 -2.04
C PRO A 436 10.36 5.08 -1.07
N PRO A 437 9.33 4.22 -0.91
CA PRO A 437 9.53 2.88 -0.36
C PRO A 437 10.65 2.16 -1.12
N TYR A 438 11.73 1.76 -0.45
CA TYR A 438 12.91 1.19 -1.13
C TYR A 438 12.62 -0.16 -1.79
N LEU A 439 13.45 -0.53 -2.77
CA LEU A 439 13.35 -1.82 -3.45
C LEU A 439 13.23 -2.97 -2.44
N HIS A 440 12.20 -3.81 -2.65
CA HIS A 440 11.89 -4.91 -1.74
C HIS A 440 13.08 -5.85 -1.54
N THR A 441 13.85 -6.12 -2.60
CA THR A 441 15.04 -6.99 -2.61
C THR A 441 16.15 -6.51 -1.68
N LEU A 442 16.17 -5.22 -1.31
CA LEU A 442 17.19 -4.60 -0.46
C LEU A 442 16.69 -4.36 0.98
N ARG A 443 15.41 -4.66 1.27
CA ARG A 443 14.82 -4.51 2.61
C ARG A 443 14.84 -5.84 3.37
N GLY A 444 14.80 -5.76 4.70
CA GLY A 444 14.69 -6.94 5.55
C GLY A 444 13.29 -7.57 5.49
N GLU A 445 13.19 -8.86 5.83
CA GLU A 445 11.93 -9.60 5.88
C GLU A 445 10.82 -8.85 6.67
N GLY A 446 9.62 -8.75 6.11
CA GLY A 446 8.44 -8.11 6.72
C GLY A 446 8.32 -6.59 6.53
N ALA A 447 9.29 -5.96 5.85
CA ALA A 447 9.25 -4.53 5.54
C ALA A 447 8.18 -4.13 4.50
N ASP A 448 7.63 -5.11 3.77
CA ASP A 448 6.55 -5.01 2.78
C ASP A 448 5.16 -4.76 3.40
N LYS A 449 5.05 -4.86 4.73
CA LYS A 449 3.78 -4.73 5.46
C LYS A 449 3.64 -3.40 6.18
N VAL A 450 4.56 -2.47 6.00
CA VAL A 450 4.66 -1.27 6.85
C VAL A 450 4.08 -0.03 6.17
N TYR A 451 4.32 0.16 4.89
CA TYR A 451 3.74 1.27 4.14
C TYR A 451 2.27 1.00 3.77
N PHE A 452 1.51 2.07 3.56
CA PHE A 452 0.11 1.97 3.13
C PHE A 452 -0.01 1.37 1.72
N LYS A 453 0.90 1.78 0.82
CA LYS A 453 1.12 1.18 -0.50
C LYS A 453 2.62 0.98 -0.66
N GLU A 454 3.01 -0.24 -1.03
CA GLU A 454 4.37 -0.56 -1.43
C GLU A 454 4.65 -0.11 -2.87
N MET A 455 5.92 0.14 -3.19
CA MET A 455 6.35 0.49 -4.53
C MET A 455 6.94 -0.74 -5.22
N GLU A 456 6.32 -1.16 -6.32
CA GLU A 456 6.79 -2.31 -7.10
C GLU A 456 8.04 -1.95 -7.90
N GLY A 457 8.86 -2.95 -8.27
CA GLY A 457 10.08 -2.72 -9.05
C GLY A 457 9.83 -2.00 -10.38
N ILE A 458 8.68 -2.22 -11.01
CA ILE A 458 8.30 -1.50 -12.23
C ILE A 458 7.97 -0.02 -11.99
N GLU A 459 7.38 0.32 -10.84
CA GLU A 459 7.09 1.70 -10.46
C GLU A 459 8.40 2.47 -10.21
N HIS A 460 9.42 1.80 -9.64
CA HIS A 460 10.78 2.37 -9.56
C HIS A 460 11.36 2.67 -10.94
N ILE A 461 11.23 1.74 -11.89
CA ILE A 461 11.71 1.95 -13.26
C ILE A 461 11.01 3.15 -13.92
N TRP A 462 9.69 3.30 -13.77
CA TRP A 462 8.97 4.45 -14.32
C TRP A 462 9.44 5.79 -13.74
N MET A 463 9.66 5.82 -12.42
CA MET A 463 10.23 6.99 -11.75
C MET A 463 11.63 7.29 -12.30
N LEU A 464 12.52 6.29 -12.38
CA LEU A 464 13.89 6.43 -12.89
C LEU A 464 13.93 6.92 -14.35
N GLU A 465 13.08 6.35 -15.22
CA GLU A 465 12.91 6.77 -16.61
C GLU A 465 12.52 8.24 -16.74
N THR A 466 11.69 8.73 -15.81
CA THR A 466 11.24 10.11 -15.78
C THR A 466 12.34 11.04 -15.30
N ILE A 467 12.99 10.71 -14.18
CA ILE A 467 13.94 11.62 -13.54
C ILE A 467 15.28 11.68 -14.26
N LYS A 468 15.69 10.64 -15.01
CA LYS A 468 17.04 10.61 -15.62
C LYS A 468 17.35 11.84 -16.48
N ASN A 469 16.34 12.43 -17.13
CA ASN A 469 16.45 13.64 -17.96
C ASN A 469 15.83 14.90 -17.30
N ALA A 470 15.50 14.85 -16.01
CA ALA A 470 14.86 15.97 -15.32
C ALA A 470 15.77 17.21 -15.31
N LYS A 471 15.15 18.38 -15.50
CA LYS A 471 15.78 19.69 -15.40
C LYS A 471 15.71 20.27 -13.98
N CYS A 472 14.74 19.83 -13.18
CA CYS A 472 14.70 20.14 -11.76
C CYS A 472 15.88 19.48 -11.03
N ARG A 473 16.29 20.06 -9.89
CA ARG A 473 17.31 19.47 -9.03
C ARG A 473 16.68 18.39 -8.18
N ILE A 474 17.18 17.16 -8.22
CA ILE A 474 16.60 16.03 -7.52
C ILE A 474 17.65 15.40 -6.60
N LEU A 475 17.28 15.17 -5.34
CA LEU A 475 18.01 14.29 -4.43
C LEU A 475 17.11 13.07 -4.16
N LEU A 476 17.57 11.88 -4.54
CA LEU A 476 16.87 10.61 -4.35
C LEU A 476 17.60 9.78 -3.28
N SER A 477 16.87 9.32 -2.27
CA SER A 477 17.38 8.40 -1.23
C SER A 477 17.00 6.95 -1.52
N GLY A 478 17.85 6.01 -1.15
CA GLY A 478 17.63 4.58 -1.34
C GLY A 478 18.69 3.70 -0.67
N TYR A 479 18.50 2.39 -0.78
CA TYR A 479 19.57 1.42 -0.55
C TYR A 479 20.26 1.08 -1.86
N HIS A 480 21.56 0.86 -1.77
CA HIS A 480 22.42 0.49 -2.91
C HIS A 480 22.74 -1.00 -2.86
N ALA A 481 22.71 -1.65 -4.02
CA ALA A 481 23.16 -3.02 -4.20
C ALA A 481 24.67 -3.07 -4.47
N ASP A 482 25.40 -3.97 -3.80
CA ASP A 482 26.87 -4.08 -3.96
C ASP A 482 27.33 -4.32 -5.41
N LYS A 483 26.46 -4.89 -6.26
CA LYS A 483 26.66 -5.12 -7.70
C LYS A 483 25.35 -4.92 -8.45
N ASP A 484 25.45 -4.45 -9.69
CA ASP A 484 24.33 -4.30 -10.63
C ASP A 484 23.15 -3.51 -10.02
N ASP A 485 23.47 -2.34 -9.45
CA ASP A 485 22.47 -1.48 -8.80
C ASP A 485 21.56 -0.80 -9.84
N LEU A 486 20.26 -1.03 -9.70
CA LEU A 486 19.23 -0.53 -10.62
C LEU A 486 19.29 0.99 -10.78
N TYR A 487 19.56 1.75 -9.71
CA TYR A 487 19.51 3.20 -9.77
C TYR A 487 20.77 3.73 -10.44
N ASP A 488 21.93 3.15 -10.14
CA ASP A 488 23.18 3.47 -10.83
C ASP A 488 23.06 3.23 -12.35
N ASP A 489 22.53 2.06 -12.75
CA ASP A 489 22.35 1.67 -14.16
C ASP A 489 21.47 2.66 -14.95
N TYR A 490 20.44 3.21 -14.31
CA TYR A 490 19.53 4.16 -14.94
C TYR A 490 20.02 5.60 -14.93
N LEU A 491 20.71 6.03 -13.86
CA LEU A 491 20.96 7.44 -13.59
C LEU A 491 22.38 7.87 -13.97
N LEU A 492 23.42 7.10 -13.63
CA LEU A 492 24.81 7.51 -13.86
C LEU A 492 25.14 7.77 -15.34
N PRO A 493 24.63 6.99 -16.32
CA PRO A 493 24.85 7.28 -17.74
C PRO A 493 24.31 8.65 -18.19
N TYR A 494 23.39 9.24 -17.43
CA TYR A 494 22.77 10.53 -17.70
C TYR A 494 23.41 11.68 -16.90
N GLY A 495 24.59 11.46 -16.33
CA GLY A 495 25.36 12.48 -15.62
C GLY A 495 24.96 12.69 -14.16
N TRP A 496 24.11 11.80 -13.63
CA TRP A 496 23.88 11.75 -12.19
C TRP A 496 25.12 11.27 -11.44
N LYS A 497 25.14 11.53 -10.14
CA LYS A 497 26.17 11.07 -9.21
C LYS A 497 25.50 10.34 -8.06
N SER A 498 26.20 9.39 -7.45
CA SER A 498 25.73 8.67 -6.26
C SER A 498 26.78 8.75 -5.13
N ARG A 499 26.30 8.65 -3.89
CA ARG A 499 27.15 8.71 -2.69
C ARG A 499 26.54 7.92 -1.53
N GLU A 500 27.37 7.16 -0.82
CA GLU A 500 27.02 6.61 0.50
C GLU A 500 26.90 7.75 1.53
N LEU A 501 25.74 7.88 2.15
CA LEU A 501 25.44 8.92 3.12
C LEU A 501 25.81 8.47 4.54
N ILE A 502 25.29 7.32 4.98
CA ILE A 502 25.50 6.81 6.34
C ILE A 502 25.26 5.30 6.42
N LYS A 503 26.01 4.63 7.30
CA LYS A 503 25.78 3.23 7.70
C LYS A 503 24.94 3.18 8.97
N ILE A 504 23.76 2.55 8.91
CA ILE A 504 22.82 2.46 10.04
C ILE A 504 22.65 1.00 10.44
N VAL A 505 22.89 0.73 11.73
CA VAL A 505 22.57 -0.56 12.34
C VAL A 505 21.04 -0.73 12.43
N LYS A 506 20.50 -1.81 11.86
CA LYS A 506 19.07 -2.17 11.92
C LYS A 506 18.68 -2.61 13.34
N SER A 507 18.39 -1.64 14.21
CA SER A 507 18.17 -1.85 15.65
C SER A 507 16.93 -2.68 16.02
N SER A 508 16.00 -2.89 15.08
CA SER A 508 14.77 -3.67 15.29
C SER A 508 14.95 -5.18 15.14
N GLN A 509 16.15 -5.65 14.75
CA GLN A 509 16.42 -7.08 14.57
C GLN A 509 16.82 -7.75 15.89
N ARG A 510 16.18 -8.89 16.19
CA ARG A 510 16.52 -9.76 17.32
C ARG A 510 17.53 -10.82 16.88
N LYS A 511 18.75 -10.40 16.57
CA LYS A 511 19.90 -11.29 16.30
C LYS A 511 21.19 -10.72 16.93
N GLU A 512 22.15 -11.59 17.21
CA GLU A 512 23.41 -11.24 17.89
C GLU A 512 24.27 -10.28 17.04
N GLU A 513 24.35 -10.51 15.72
CA GLU A 513 24.93 -9.58 14.75
C GLU A 513 23.82 -8.88 13.95
N ARG A 514 23.62 -7.57 14.19
CA ARG A 514 22.61 -6.76 13.51
C ARG A 514 23.09 -6.36 12.12
N ASP A 515 22.19 -6.39 11.14
CA ASP A 515 22.51 -5.92 9.79
C ASP A 515 22.78 -4.43 9.80
N ILE A 516 23.70 -4.02 8.93
CA ILE A 516 23.97 -2.62 8.62
C ILE A 516 23.28 -2.33 7.29
N ALA A 517 22.38 -1.35 7.26
CA ALA A 517 21.90 -0.75 6.02
C ALA A 517 22.81 0.43 5.68
N SER A 518 23.33 0.46 4.46
CA SER A 518 23.96 1.66 3.90
C SER A 518 22.90 2.50 3.21
N GLU A 519 22.71 3.71 3.71
CA GLU A 519 21.88 4.72 3.05
C GLU A 519 22.68 5.39 1.94
N TRP A 520 22.11 5.43 0.75
CA TRP A 520 22.71 6.07 -0.42
C TRP A 520 21.80 7.16 -0.97
N VAL A 521 22.43 8.12 -1.65
CA VAL A 521 21.75 9.19 -2.37
C VAL A 521 22.23 9.30 -3.81
N TRP A 522 21.32 9.64 -4.71
CA TRP A 522 21.56 9.95 -6.11
C TRP A 522 21.10 11.38 -6.41
N PHE A 523 21.88 12.12 -7.20
CA PHE A 523 21.59 13.53 -7.51
C PHE A 523 22.10 13.96 -8.88
N ASN A 524 21.41 14.93 -9.50
CA ASN A 524 21.66 15.44 -10.86
C ASN A 524 22.27 16.85 -10.92
N TYR A 525 22.91 17.30 -9.85
CA TYR A 525 23.53 18.62 -9.75
C TYR A 525 24.88 18.55 -9.04
N ASP A 526 25.61 19.66 -9.02
CA ASP A 526 26.84 19.77 -8.24
C ASP A 526 26.51 20.10 -6.78
N ILE A 527 26.89 19.20 -5.88
CA ILE A 527 26.82 19.45 -4.43
C ILE A 527 28.07 20.27 -4.04
N PRO A 528 27.95 21.29 -3.17
CA PRO A 528 29.11 22.04 -2.70
C PRO A 528 30.18 21.12 -2.08
N ASP A 529 31.44 21.30 -2.47
CA ASP A 529 32.59 20.53 -1.97
C ASP A 529 32.63 20.53 -0.42
N GLU A 530 32.97 19.39 0.18
CA GLU A 530 32.98 19.11 1.63
C GLU A 530 33.87 20.02 2.49
N ARG A 531 34.65 20.93 1.88
CA ARG A 531 35.56 21.84 2.59
C ARG A 531 34.88 22.98 3.36
N GLY A 532 33.54 23.04 3.35
CA GLY A 532 32.76 24.07 4.06
C GLY A 532 31.93 23.56 5.25
N MET A 533 32.03 22.27 5.60
CA MET A 533 31.28 21.65 6.71
C MET A 533 32.21 21.13 7.82
N GLU A 534 33.21 21.93 8.19
CA GLU A 534 33.97 21.79 9.46
C GLU A 534 33.38 22.66 10.56
#